data_AF-A0A2P8EWZ1-F1
#
_entry.id   AF-A0A2P8EWZ1-F1
#
_cell.length_a   1.000
_cell.length_b   1.000
_cell.length_c   1.000
_cell.angle_alpha   90.00
_cell.angle_beta   90.00
_cell.angle_gamma   90.00
#
_symmetry.space_group_name_H-M   'P 1'
#
loop_
_entity.id
_entity.type
_entity.pdbx_description
1 polymer ?
#
loop_
_entity_poly.entity_id
_entity_poly.type
_entity_poly.pdbx_seq_one_letter_code
_entity_poly.pdbx_strand_id
1 'polypeptide(L)'
;MRFYPATLSRLLAIAALVFSPMALAEQSMADGRYEIHYNAFNSSFITPEVAQQNGLVRSKYRALVNVSVLEIGADGNKQPTTAIVSGQAANLLGQAQQLEFKKIDEGNALYYIGSFRFTEDEQLKITLRVQPDPNRPAYNIEFDQRFYVD
;
A
#
# COMPACT_ATOMS: atom_id res chain seq x y z
N MET A 1 -62.52 -1.20 -30.71
CA MET A 1 -62.51 -0.64 -29.34
C MET A 1 -61.35 -1.26 -28.57
N ARG A 2 -60.25 -0.53 -28.39
CA ARG A 2 -59.14 -0.91 -27.49
C ARG A 2 -58.31 0.33 -27.22
N PHE A 3 -58.54 0.93 -26.07
CA PHE A 3 -57.79 2.05 -25.51
C PHE A 3 -56.48 1.51 -24.92
N TYR A 4 -55.35 2.16 -25.22
CA TYR A 4 -54.13 2.02 -24.41
C TYR A 4 -53.83 3.38 -23.77
N PRO A 5 -53.75 3.46 -22.43
CA PRO A 5 -53.58 4.72 -21.73
C PRO A 5 -52.12 5.18 -21.75
N ALA A 6 -51.95 6.50 -21.85
CA ALA A 6 -50.70 7.18 -21.57
C ALA A 6 -50.30 6.95 -20.10
N THR A 7 -49.10 6.44 -19.87
CA THR A 7 -48.45 6.50 -18.55
C THR A 7 -47.22 7.38 -18.64
N LEU A 8 -47.46 8.66 -18.37
CA LEU A 8 -46.45 9.65 -18.03
C LEU A 8 -46.13 9.46 -16.55
N SER A 9 -44.94 8.98 -16.20
CA SER A 9 -44.41 9.18 -14.85
C SER A 9 -42.90 9.32 -14.87
N ARG A 10 -42.53 10.59 -15.06
CA ARG A 10 -41.37 11.34 -14.57
C ARG A 10 -40.23 10.51 -13.97
N LEU A 11 -39.09 10.56 -14.65
CA LEU A 11 -37.76 10.22 -14.13
C LEU A 11 -37.50 10.93 -12.79
N LEU A 12 -37.28 10.14 -11.74
CA LEU A 12 -36.66 10.60 -10.50
C LEU A 12 -35.13 10.40 -10.66
N ALA A 13 -34.43 11.43 -11.12
CA ALA A 13 -32.96 11.46 -11.11
C ALA A 13 -32.48 11.89 -9.72
N ILE A 14 -32.29 10.94 -8.81
CA ILE A 14 -31.52 11.17 -7.59
C ILE A 14 -30.06 10.89 -7.92
N ALA A 15 -29.31 11.94 -8.20
CA ALA A 15 -27.86 11.90 -8.26
C ALA A 15 -27.33 11.72 -6.83
N ALA A 16 -27.14 10.47 -6.42
CA ALA A 16 -26.32 10.15 -5.26
C ALA A 16 -24.86 10.45 -5.64
N LEU A 17 -24.34 11.60 -5.21
CA LEU A 17 -22.90 11.84 -5.19
C LEU A 17 -22.29 10.81 -4.23
N VAL A 18 -21.77 9.73 -4.78
CA VAL A 18 -20.99 8.75 -4.02
C VAL A 18 -19.68 9.45 -3.68
N PHE A 19 -19.53 9.86 -2.43
CA PHE A 19 -18.26 10.32 -1.88
C PHE A 19 -17.33 9.10 -1.84
N SER A 20 -16.52 8.92 -2.88
CA SER A 20 -15.52 7.87 -2.91
C SER A 20 -14.47 8.17 -1.85
N PRO A 21 -14.24 7.32 -0.83
CA PRO A 21 -13.07 7.48 0.01
C PRO A 21 -11.83 7.41 -0.90
N MET A 22 -10.87 8.31 -0.69
CA MET A 22 -9.54 8.17 -1.28
C MET A 22 -8.96 6.84 -0.80
N ALA A 23 -9.11 5.80 -1.62
CA ALA A 23 -8.57 4.49 -1.32
C ALA A 23 -7.05 4.60 -1.32
N LEU A 24 -6.41 4.33 -0.18
CA LEU A 24 -4.98 4.03 -0.15
C LEU A 24 -4.81 2.79 -1.04
N ALA A 25 -4.16 2.95 -2.18
CA ALA A 25 -4.04 1.89 -3.18
C ALA A 25 -3.11 0.79 -2.67
N GLU A 26 -3.67 -0.20 -1.98
CA GLU A 26 -2.98 -1.43 -1.62
C GLU A 26 -2.75 -2.28 -2.86
N GLN A 27 -1.54 -2.79 -3.04
CA GLN A 27 -1.14 -3.64 -4.15
C GLN A 27 -0.62 -4.98 -3.62
N SER A 28 -0.74 -6.04 -4.42
CA SER A 28 -0.21 -7.34 -4.06
C SER A 28 0.36 -8.12 -5.24
N MET A 29 1.27 -9.03 -4.94
CA MET A 29 1.86 -10.00 -5.86
C MET A 29 1.81 -11.39 -5.23
N ALA A 30 1.45 -12.42 -6.00
CA ALA A 30 1.44 -13.80 -5.50
C ALA A 30 2.03 -14.78 -6.52
N ASP A 31 2.73 -15.82 -6.04
CA ASP A 31 3.33 -16.88 -6.88
C ASP A 31 2.90 -18.30 -6.49
N GLY A 32 1.83 -18.43 -5.69
CA GLY A 32 1.30 -19.69 -5.20
C GLY A 32 1.98 -20.21 -3.92
N ARG A 33 3.13 -19.65 -3.52
CA ARG A 33 3.76 -19.94 -2.22
C ARG A 33 3.69 -18.75 -1.27
N TYR A 34 3.81 -17.55 -1.83
CA TYR A 34 3.69 -16.33 -1.06
C TYR A 34 2.70 -15.37 -1.69
N GLU A 35 2.11 -14.55 -0.84
CA GLU A 35 1.39 -13.33 -1.20
C GLU A 35 2.05 -12.16 -0.48
N ILE A 36 2.51 -11.19 -1.26
CA ILE A 36 3.23 -10.02 -0.79
C ILE A 36 2.33 -8.83 -1.01
N HIS A 37 1.92 -8.19 0.08
CA HIS A 37 1.18 -6.93 0.03
C HIS A 37 2.15 -5.79 0.24
N TYR A 38 1.94 -4.71 -0.50
CA TYR A 38 2.72 -3.51 -0.37
C TYR A 38 1.88 -2.28 -0.69
N ASN A 39 2.20 -1.19 -0.01
CA ASN A 39 1.69 0.13 -0.35
C ASN A 39 2.70 1.19 0.10
N ALA A 40 2.50 2.42 -0.37
CA ALA A 40 3.24 3.57 0.13
C ALA A 40 2.31 4.76 0.32
N PHE A 41 2.49 5.50 1.42
CA PHE A 41 1.57 6.55 1.82
C PHE A 41 2.27 7.60 2.69
N ASN A 42 1.64 8.78 2.85
CA ASN A 42 2.17 9.86 3.70
C ASN A 42 2.14 9.44 5.17
N SER A 43 3.25 9.65 5.88
CA SER A 43 3.34 9.38 7.33
C SER A 43 2.42 10.27 8.16
N SER A 44 1.87 11.36 7.60
CA SER A 44 0.81 12.15 8.23
C SER A 44 -0.46 11.34 8.50
N PHE A 45 -0.74 10.30 7.69
CA PHE A 45 -1.97 9.51 7.74
C PHE A 45 -2.06 8.51 8.90
N ILE A 46 -0.93 8.08 9.47
CA ILE A 46 -0.97 7.27 10.69
C ILE A 46 -1.34 8.16 11.88
N THR A 47 -1.99 7.58 12.89
CA THR A 47 -2.34 8.33 14.10
C THR A 47 -1.08 8.61 14.95
N PRO A 48 -1.08 9.65 15.81
CA PRO A 48 0.01 9.91 16.75
C PRO A 48 0.37 8.68 17.61
N GLU A 49 -0.63 7.92 18.04
CA GLU A 49 -0.48 6.76 18.93
C GLU A 49 0.23 5.63 18.21
N VAL A 50 -0.19 5.28 16.98
CA VAL A 50 0.48 4.26 16.16
C VAL A 50 1.93 4.64 15.89
N ALA A 51 2.16 5.92 15.58
CA ALA A 51 3.50 6.44 15.35
C ALA A 51 4.38 6.32 16.60
N GLN A 52 3.86 6.72 17.76
CA GLN A 52 4.58 6.67 19.02
C GLN A 52 4.89 5.22 19.44
N GLN A 53 3.88 4.34 19.42
CA GLN A 53 4.02 2.93 19.78
C GLN A 53 5.07 2.23 18.93
N ASN A 54 5.15 2.57 17.63
CA ASN A 54 6.06 1.96 16.69
C ASN A 54 7.31 2.79 16.40
N GLY A 55 7.54 3.89 17.10
CA GLY A 55 8.68 4.78 16.88
C GLY A 55 8.81 5.31 15.44
N LEU A 56 7.67 5.55 14.78
CA LEU A 56 7.60 6.11 13.43
C LEU A 56 7.49 7.64 13.51
N VAL A 57 8.17 8.33 12.59
CA VAL A 57 8.12 9.79 12.51
C VAL A 57 6.97 10.22 11.60
N ARG A 58 6.05 11.03 12.13
CA ARG A 58 5.00 11.68 11.34
C ARG A 58 5.51 13.00 10.79
N SER A 59 5.34 13.22 9.49
CA SER A 59 5.64 14.47 8.83
C SER A 59 4.97 14.53 7.46
N LYS A 60 4.49 15.71 7.07
CA LYS A 60 3.95 15.99 5.74
C LYS A 60 4.96 15.83 4.59
N TYR A 61 6.25 15.71 4.89
CA TYR A 61 7.34 15.47 3.92
C TYR A 61 7.99 14.08 4.09
N ARG A 62 7.30 13.16 4.77
CA ARG A 62 7.82 11.80 5.00
C ARG A 62 6.78 10.79 4.58
N ALA A 63 7.19 9.86 3.75
CA ALA A 63 6.38 8.73 3.33
C ALA A 63 6.83 7.46 4.05
N LEU A 64 5.90 6.51 4.14
CA LEU A 64 6.13 5.16 4.61
C LEU A 64 5.85 4.18 3.47
N VAL A 65 6.66 3.14 3.35
CA VAL A 65 6.33 1.93 2.59
C VAL A 65 5.97 0.86 3.60
N ASN A 66 4.81 0.23 3.45
CA ASN A 66 4.48 -1.00 4.18
C ASN A 66 4.67 -2.20 3.27
N VAL A 67 5.26 -3.26 3.81
CA VAL A 67 5.34 -4.57 3.16
C VAL A 67 4.92 -5.63 4.17
N SER A 68 3.99 -6.51 3.78
CA SER A 68 3.67 -7.73 4.52
C SER A 68 3.76 -8.94 3.60
N VAL A 69 4.11 -10.08 4.19
CA VAL A 69 4.28 -11.34 3.46
C VAL A 69 3.46 -12.42 4.15
N LEU A 70 2.63 -13.08 3.37
CA LEU A 70 1.88 -14.25 3.79
C LEU A 70 2.42 -15.48 3.06
N GLU A 71 2.68 -16.55 3.79
CA GLU A 71 2.94 -17.88 3.23
C GLU A 71 1.61 -18.60 2.98
N ILE A 72 1.48 -19.23 1.82
CA ILE A 72 0.31 -19.98 1.38
C ILE A 72 0.57 -21.46 1.65
N GLY A 73 -0.17 -22.03 2.59
CA GLY A 73 -0.15 -23.44 2.93
C GLY A 73 -0.75 -24.32 1.82
N ALA A 74 -0.52 -25.63 1.91
CA ALA A 74 -1.04 -26.61 0.94
C ALA A 74 -2.59 -26.69 0.91
N ASP A 75 -3.24 -26.30 2.00
CA ASP A 75 -4.70 -26.17 2.15
C ASP A 75 -5.22 -24.80 1.70
N GLY A 76 -4.34 -23.90 1.25
CA GLY A 76 -4.63 -22.53 0.86
C GLY A 76 -4.68 -21.54 2.03
N ASN A 77 -4.43 -21.98 3.27
CA ASN A 77 -4.40 -21.06 4.41
C ASN A 77 -3.21 -20.11 4.30
N LYS A 78 -3.44 -18.84 4.65
CA LYS A 78 -2.43 -17.79 4.61
C LYS A 78 -1.95 -17.46 6.02
N GLN A 79 -0.65 -17.46 6.24
CA GLN A 79 -0.05 -17.13 7.54
C GLN A 79 1.05 -16.07 7.38
N PRO A 80 1.12 -15.04 8.24
CA PRO A 80 2.23 -14.10 8.23
C PRO A 80 3.58 -14.82 8.36
N THR A 81 4.53 -14.45 7.52
CA THR A 81 5.87 -15.03 7.52
C THR A 81 6.95 -13.96 7.47
N THR A 82 8.11 -14.26 8.03
CA THR A 82 9.25 -13.35 8.02
C THR A 82 9.87 -13.27 6.64
N ALA A 83 10.37 -12.09 6.29
CA ALA A 83 11.17 -11.85 5.10
C ALA A 83 12.37 -10.94 5.39
N ILE A 84 13.38 -11.01 4.52
CA ILE A 84 14.40 -9.98 4.38
C ILE A 84 13.87 -8.96 3.39
N VAL A 85 13.69 -7.72 3.82
CA VAL A 85 13.14 -6.64 3.00
C VAL A 85 14.16 -5.53 2.86
N SER A 86 14.41 -5.11 1.62
CA SER A 86 15.21 -3.93 1.29
C SER A 86 14.58 -3.19 0.13
N GLY A 87 14.96 -1.93 -0.06
CA GLY A 87 14.45 -1.16 -1.18
C GLY A 87 14.97 0.25 -1.22
N GLN A 88 14.57 0.97 -2.25
CA GLN A 88 14.90 2.37 -2.46
C GLN A 88 13.72 3.10 -3.09
N ALA A 89 13.70 4.42 -2.93
CA ALA A 89 12.83 5.33 -3.66
C ALA A 89 13.69 6.24 -4.54
N ALA A 90 13.35 6.39 -5.81
CA ALA A 90 14.07 7.23 -6.75
C ALA A 90 13.13 8.22 -7.45
N ASN A 91 13.55 9.47 -7.57
CA ASN A 91 12.81 10.46 -8.36
C ASN A 91 13.09 10.34 -9.85
N LEU A 92 12.37 11.13 -10.67
CA LEU A 92 12.50 11.11 -12.13
C LEU A 92 13.90 11.53 -12.63
N LEU A 93 14.69 12.21 -11.80
CA LEU A 93 16.08 12.57 -12.09
C LEU A 93 17.07 11.45 -11.75
N GLY A 94 16.57 10.30 -11.25
CA GLY A 94 17.39 9.16 -10.85
C GLY A 94 18.07 9.33 -9.49
N GLN A 95 17.73 10.36 -8.72
CA GLN A 95 18.25 10.52 -7.35
C GLN A 95 17.54 9.50 -6.45
N ALA A 96 18.30 8.57 -5.89
CA ALA A 96 17.78 7.47 -5.08
C ALA A 96 18.08 7.66 -3.59
N GLN A 97 17.12 7.27 -2.76
CA GLN A 97 17.24 7.18 -1.31
C GLN A 97 16.99 5.74 -0.88
N GLN A 98 17.95 5.15 -0.17
CA GLN A 98 17.76 3.84 0.44
C GLN A 98 16.64 3.91 1.50
N LEU A 99 15.81 2.86 1.56
CA LEU A 99 14.77 2.70 2.58
C LEU A 99 15.36 1.94 3.78
N GLU A 100 15.22 2.51 4.96
CA GLU A 100 15.49 1.80 6.21
C GLU A 100 14.21 1.13 6.70
N PHE A 101 14.18 -0.20 6.70
CA PHE A 101 13.03 -0.99 7.11
C PHE A 101 13.08 -1.34 8.58
N LYS A 102 11.98 -1.08 9.28
CA LYS A 102 11.72 -1.58 10.64
C LYS A 102 10.69 -2.70 10.59
N LYS A 103 11.00 -3.83 11.23
CA LYS A 103 10.05 -4.92 11.45
C LYS A 103 9.13 -4.56 12.63
N ILE A 104 7.82 -4.66 12.43
CA ILE A 104 6.78 -4.52 13.45
C ILE A 104 6.05 -5.85 13.52
N ASP A 105 5.98 -6.41 14.72
CA ASP A 105 5.37 -7.71 15.01
C ASP A 105 4.22 -7.51 15.99
N GLU A 106 3.00 -7.74 15.51
CA GLU A 106 1.77 -7.63 16.30
C GLU A 106 1.21 -9.01 16.68
N GLY A 107 2.01 -10.07 16.49
CA GLY A 107 1.68 -11.46 16.79
C GLY A 107 0.81 -12.14 15.73
N ASN A 108 -0.28 -11.50 15.29
CA ASN A 108 -1.14 -12.00 14.20
C ASN A 108 -0.83 -11.36 12.85
N ALA A 109 0.07 -10.38 12.80
CA ALA A 109 0.51 -9.70 11.60
C ALA A 109 1.99 -9.29 11.72
N LEU A 110 2.69 -9.31 10.59
CA LEU A 110 4.08 -8.92 10.49
C LEU A 110 4.25 -7.89 9.37
N TYR A 111 4.79 -6.73 9.73
CA TYR A 111 4.98 -5.61 8.82
C TYR A 111 6.44 -5.20 8.75
N TYR A 112 6.86 -4.77 7.56
CA TYR A 112 8.14 -4.13 7.31
C TYR A 112 7.87 -2.71 6.85
N ILE A 113 8.14 -1.74 7.73
CA ILE A 113 7.90 -0.32 7.46
C ILE A 113 9.20 0.35 7.06
N GLY A 114 9.30 0.72 5.78
CA GLY A 114 10.35 1.58 5.25
C GLY A 114 9.94 3.04 5.36
N SER A 115 10.89 3.96 5.55
CA SER A 115 10.59 5.40 5.54
C SER A 115 11.53 6.19 4.64
N PHE A 116 11.01 7.26 4.04
CA PHE A 116 11.75 8.13 3.13
C PHE A 116 11.19 9.55 3.11
N ARG A 117 12.00 10.50 2.67
CA ARG A 117 11.57 11.88 2.45
C ARG A 117 11.09 12.06 1.02
N PHE A 118 10.17 13.00 0.84
CA PHE A 118 9.68 13.44 -0.46
C PHE A 118 9.40 14.95 -0.44
N THR A 119 9.28 15.57 -1.60
CA THR A 119 8.88 16.97 -1.78
C THR A 119 7.47 17.11 -2.35
N GLU A 120 6.92 18.32 -2.36
CA GLU A 120 5.58 18.56 -2.90
C GLU A 120 5.41 18.07 -4.34
N ASP A 121 4.29 17.37 -4.61
CA ASP A 121 3.93 16.78 -5.91
C ASP A 121 5.09 15.98 -6.54
N GLU A 122 5.72 15.12 -5.75
CA GLU A 122 6.85 14.31 -6.20
C GLU A 122 6.39 12.90 -6.58
N GLN A 123 6.71 12.50 -7.81
CA GLN A 123 6.57 11.13 -8.27
C GLN A 123 7.86 10.36 -8.04
N LEU A 124 7.76 9.28 -7.26
CA LEU A 124 8.87 8.42 -6.88
C LEU A 124 8.62 7.01 -7.39
N LYS A 125 9.65 6.43 -7.99
CA LYS A 125 9.74 5.00 -8.29
C LYS A 125 10.24 4.27 -7.06
N ILE A 126 9.45 3.34 -6.55
CA ILE A 126 9.79 2.53 -5.40
C ILE A 126 10.18 1.14 -5.91
N THR A 127 11.38 0.71 -5.53
CA THR A 127 11.88 -0.64 -5.83
C THR A 127 12.10 -1.40 -4.53
N LEU A 128 11.47 -2.57 -4.41
CA LEU A 128 11.55 -3.45 -3.25
C LEU A 128 12.15 -4.79 -3.64
N ARG A 129 12.98 -5.33 -2.75
CA ARG A 129 13.45 -6.71 -2.77
C ARG A 129 12.93 -7.39 -1.52
N VAL A 130 12.03 -8.35 -1.71
CA VAL A 130 11.38 -9.09 -0.63
C VAL A 130 11.79 -10.55 -0.72
N GLN A 131 12.45 -11.07 0.31
CA GLN A 131 12.97 -12.43 0.32
C GLN A 131 12.43 -13.20 1.54
N PRO A 132 11.30 -13.91 1.40
CA PRO A 132 10.74 -14.74 2.48
C PRO A 132 11.60 -15.97 2.79
N ASP A 133 12.21 -16.58 1.77
CA ASP A 133 13.11 -17.74 1.89
C ASP A 133 14.54 -17.32 1.52
N PRO A 134 15.50 -17.33 2.46
CA PRO A 134 16.89 -16.92 2.20
C PRO A 134 17.61 -17.82 1.19
N ASN A 135 17.10 -19.02 0.92
CA ASN A 135 17.67 -19.96 -0.06
C ASN A 135 17.13 -19.77 -1.48
N ARG A 136 16.19 -18.84 -1.68
CA ARG A 136 15.59 -18.55 -2.99
C ARG A 136 15.80 -17.09 -3.38
N PRO A 137 15.76 -16.75 -4.68
CA PRO A 137 15.84 -15.37 -5.13
C PRO A 137 14.74 -14.50 -4.50
N ALA A 138 15.07 -13.23 -4.23
CA ALA A 138 14.09 -12.24 -3.79
C ALA A 138 13.08 -11.93 -4.90
N TYR A 139 11.86 -11.60 -4.49
CA TYR A 139 10.87 -10.95 -5.35
C TYR A 139 11.28 -9.49 -5.56
N ASN A 140 11.42 -9.08 -6.81
CA ASN A 140 11.66 -7.69 -7.16
C ASN A 140 10.32 -7.04 -7.52
N ILE A 141 9.92 -6.05 -6.75
CA ILE A 141 8.67 -5.31 -6.92
C ILE A 141 9.03 -3.88 -7.27
N GLU A 142 8.39 -3.32 -8.29
CA GLU A 142 8.55 -1.93 -8.70
C GLU A 142 7.20 -1.30 -8.94
N PHE A 143 7.00 -0.10 -8.40
CA PHE A 143 5.80 0.69 -8.60
C PHE A 143 6.11 2.18 -8.46
N ASP A 144 5.34 3.01 -9.16
CA ASP A 144 5.43 4.46 -9.03
C ASP A 144 4.36 4.96 -8.06
N GLN A 145 4.74 5.87 -7.17
CA GLN A 145 3.82 6.53 -6.25
C GLN A 145 4.07 8.04 -6.28
N ARG A 146 2.98 8.81 -6.39
CA ARG A 146 3.02 10.27 -6.27
C ARG A 146 2.60 10.69 -4.88
N PHE A 147 3.35 11.63 -4.30
CA PHE A 147 3.12 12.14 -2.96
C PHE A 147 2.86 13.64 -2.99
N TYR A 148 1.95 14.07 -2.11
CA TYR A 148 1.60 15.46 -1.89
C TYR A 148 1.79 15.78 -0.40
N VAL A 149 2.15 17.02 -0.11
CA VAL A 149 2.32 17.55 1.24
C VAL A 149 0.95 18.00 1.72
N ASP A 150 0.34 17.18 2.57
CA ASP A 150 -0.91 17.49 3.25
C ASP A 150 -0.77 18.59 4.32
#